data_AF-A0A958G372-F1
#
_entry.id   AF-A0A958G372-F1
#
_cell.length_a   1.000
_cell.length_b   1.000
_cell.length_c   1.000
_cell.angle_alpha   90.00
_cell.angle_beta   90.00
_cell.angle_gamma   90.00
#
_symmetry.space_group_name_H-M   'P 1'
#
loop_
_entity.id
_entity.type
_entity.pdbx_description
1 polymer ?
#
loop_
_entity_poly.entity_id
_entity_poly.type
_entity_poly.pdbx_seq_one_letter_code
_entity_poly.pdbx_strand_id
1 'polypeptide(L)'
;MRIKEFSIDKYGPLSNAGSVRLSGFNLFYGENEDGKTLTLEALIRMLLGKDRKVFPDIDRVEENPEGYVVITMDTGEELKIPEKGYVTDLTGIFPNEYRNLFVIRNSDLSIVRETEFYGDVTERLTGLRTYQIQAVKSHLRALGDFTEKLDTVNTRESHYLKKRLQQARELVDECESLLQQAHSQGYNTQEEKLVRMQKHYQLLEAECSDLEKARLREKYETGQAHLTTISALLEKLEELKNYQDEDLGKWERVEGLIEEKTQEQAQLHEQLASLETERLEETERLKEFRNHQTINHKRKQDIEDHLKPALREWGEQNKALARVNAGKPFFKA
;
A
#
# COMPACT_ATOMS: atom_id res chain seq x y z
N MET A 1 -39.76 46.63 -51.46
CA MET A 1 -40.00 46.99 -50.03
C MET A 1 -40.36 48.47 -49.91
N ARG A 2 -41.39 48.83 -49.12
CA ARG A 2 -41.82 50.24 -48.86
C ARG A 2 -42.34 50.42 -47.43
N ILE A 3 -42.02 51.54 -46.77
CA ILE A 3 -42.61 51.88 -45.47
C ILE A 3 -43.99 52.50 -45.70
N LYS A 4 -45.04 51.90 -45.13
CA LYS A 4 -46.44 52.32 -45.30
C LYS A 4 -46.90 53.27 -44.20
N GLU A 5 -46.57 52.95 -42.96
CA GLU A 5 -46.89 53.77 -41.80
C GLU A 5 -45.89 53.54 -40.68
N PHE A 6 -45.75 54.52 -39.80
CA PHE A 6 -45.00 54.36 -38.56
C PHE A 6 -45.65 55.12 -37.42
N SER A 7 -45.32 54.75 -36.19
CA SER A 7 -45.67 55.49 -34.99
C SER A 7 -44.48 55.47 -34.05
N ILE A 8 -44.18 56.62 -33.45
CA ILE A 8 -43.14 56.78 -32.43
C ILE A 8 -43.87 57.31 -31.19
N ASP A 9 -44.05 56.45 -30.20
CA ASP A 9 -44.74 56.77 -28.97
C ASP A 9 -43.82 57.51 -28.00
N LYS A 10 -42.54 57.10 -27.96
CA LYS A 10 -41.53 57.66 -27.06
C LYS A 10 -40.13 57.55 -27.66
N TYR A 11 -39.46 58.69 -27.85
CA TYR A 11 -38.03 58.76 -28.21
C TYR A 11 -37.47 60.17 -28.03
N GLY A 12 -36.74 60.40 -26.94
CA GLY A 12 -36.12 61.69 -26.62
C GLY A 12 -37.16 62.81 -26.50
N PRO A 13 -36.91 64.02 -27.04
CA PRO A 13 -37.85 65.13 -27.02
C PRO A 13 -39.00 65.01 -28.05
N LEU A 14 -39.09 63.91 -28.81
CA LEU A 14 -40.16 63.75 -29.80
C LEU A 14 -41.50 63.62 -29.09
N SER A 15 -42.43 64.48 -29.48
CA SER A 15 -43.83 64.37 -29.08
C SER A 15 -44.49 63.18 -29.80
N ASN A 16 -45.43 62.52 -29.12
CA ASN A 16 -46.20 61.44 -29.73
C ASN A 16 -47.08 62.02 -30.85
N ALA A 17 -46.67 61.78 -32.09
CA ALA A 17 -47.38 62.23 -33.30
C ALA A 17 -48.49 61.27 -33.75
N GLY A 18 -48.72 60.17 -33.02
CA GLY A 18 -49.64 59.10 -33.39
C GLY A 18 -49.13 58.28 -34.58
N SER A 19 -50.06 57.73 -35.36
CA SER A 19 -49.74 56.96 -36.57
C SER A 19 -49.58 57.90 -37.78
N VAL A 20 -48.38 57.91 -38.34
CA VAL A 20 -48.02 58.66 -39.54
C VAL A 20 -48.08 57.73 -40.74
N ARG A 21 -49.04 57.97 -41.64
CA ARG A 21 -49.13 57.25 -42.92
C ARG A 21 -48.27 57.91 -43.97
N LEU A 22 -47.47 57.10 -44.66
CA LEU A 22 -46.56 57.54 -45.71
C LEU A 22 -47.16 57.26 -47.09
N SER A 23 -46.91 58.21 -48.00
CA SER A 23 -47.24 58.11 -49.41
C SER A 23 -45.97 57.93 -50.26
N GLY A 24 -46.07 58.02 -51.59
CA GLY A 24 -44.91 57.89 -52.49
C GLY A 24 -43.83 58.95 -52.28
N PHE A 25 -44.18 60.12 -51.75
CA PHE A 25 -43.23 61.18 -51.39
C PHE A 25 -43.70 61.89 -50.13
N ASN A 26 -42.83 62.01 -49.13
CA ASN A 26 -43.15 62.62 -47.84
C ASN A 26 -42.06 63.63 -47.47
N LEU A 27 -42.47 64.85 -47.15
CA LEU A 27 -41.58 65.93 -46.72
C LEU A 27 -41.80 66.21 -45.23
N PHE A 28 -40.78 65.94 -44.42
CA PHE A 28 -40.74 66.35 -43.01
C PHE A 28 -40.00 67.68 -42.90
N TYR A 29 -40.73 68.74 -42.54
CA TYR A 29 -40.19 70.10 -42.42
C TYR A 29 -40.55 70.71 -41.06
N GLY A 30 -39.80 71.74 -40.65
CA GLY A 30 -39.92 72.41 -39.35
C GLY A 30 -38.72 73.32 -39.08
N GLU A 31 -38.75 74.05 -37.98
CA GLU A 31 -37.63 74.84 -37.46
C GLU A 31 -36.46 73.96 -37.01
N ASN A 32 -35.31 74.57 -36.73
CA ASN A 32 -34.20 73.84 -36.14
C ASN A 32 -34.65 73.24 -34.80
N GLU A 33 -34.20 72.02 -34.51
CA GLU A 33 -34.53 71.29 -33.27
C GLU A 33 -35.96 70.74 -33.17
N ASP A 34 -36.82 70.89 -34.19
CA ASP A 34 -38.16 70.27 -34.30
C ASP A 34 -38.16 68.72 -34.35
N GLY A 35 -37.01 68.08 -34.15
CA GLY A 35 -36.92 66.62 -34.09
C GLY A 35 -36.86 65.91 -35.44
N LYS A 36 -36.76 66.63 -36.58
CA LYS A 36 -36.66 66.02 -37.93
C LYS A 36 -35.61 64.89 -38.02
N THR A 37 -34.40 65.16 -37.55
CA THR A 37 -33.29 64.19 -37.54
C THR A 37 -33.57 63.05 -36.56
N LEU A 38 -34.13 63.36 -35.38
CA LEU A 38 -34.48 62.36 -34.37
C LEU A 38 -35.57 61.40 -34.87
N THR A 39 -36.53 61.87 -35.67
CA THR A 39 -37.55 61.01 -36.31
C THR A 39 -36.92 59.99 -37.26
N LEU A 40 -35.96 60.42 -38.09
CA LEU A 40 -35.22 59.51 -38.97
C LEU A 40 -34.35 58.54 -38.16
N GLU A 41 -33.68 58.99 -37.10
CA GLU A 41 -32.90 58.13 -36.21
C GLU A 41 -33.78 57.07 -35.53
N ALA A 42 -34.94 57.47 -35.00
CA ALA A 42 -35.92 56.57 -34.40
C ALA A 42 -36.35 55.50 -35.40
N LEU A 43 -36.68 55.89 -36.63
CA LEU A 43 -37.06 54.95 -37.70
C LEU A 43 -35.93 53.97 -38.01
N ILE A 44 -34.70 54.45 -38.19
CA ILE A 44 -33.54 53.58 -38.46
C ILE A 44 -33.33 52.59 -37.30
N ARG A 45 -33.44 53.05 -36.05
CA ARG A 45 -33.31 52.21 -34.87
C ARG A 45 -34.42 51.16 -34.76
N MET A 46 -35.67 51.52 -35.06
CA MET A 46 -36.78 50.57 -35.09
C MET A 46 -36.59 49.52 -36.19
N LEU A 47 -36.10 49.92 -37.36
CA LEU A 47 -35.93 49.04 -38.52
C LEU A 47 -34.76 48.04 -38.35
N LEU A 48 -33.65 48.45 -37.73
CA LEU A 48 -32.41 47.67 -37.65
C LEU A 48 -32.11 47.09 -36.26
N GLY A 49 -32.78 47.58 -35.21
CA GLY A 49 -32.60 47.06 -33.85
C GLY A 49 -31.15 47.12 -33.36
N LYS A 50 -30.54 45.94 -33.20
CA LYS A 50 -29.16 45.75 -32.70
C LYS A 50 -28.09 46.03 -33.77
N ASP A 51 -28.46 45.94 -35.05
CA ASP A 51 -27.56 46.12 -36.19
C ASP A 51 -27.32 47.60 -36.56
N ARG A 52 -27.83 48.51 -35.74
CA ARG A 52 -27.78 49.95 -35.94
C ARG A 52 -26.36 50.55 -35.91
N LYS A 53 -25.37 49.82 -35.34
CA LYS A 53 -23.96 50.25 -35.20
C LYS A 53 -23.28 50.66 -36.51
N VAL A 54 -23.87 50.27 -37.64
CA VAL A 54 -23.40 50.66 -38.97
C VAL A 54 -23.57 52.15 -39.24
N PHE A 55 -24.51 52.83 -38.58
CA PHE A 55 -24.64 54.28 -38.72
C PHE A 55 -23.86 55.00 -37.61
N PRO A 56 -22.90 55.89 -37.94
CA PRO A 56 -22.29 56.74 -36.94
C PRO A 56 -23.32 57.75 -36.41
N ASP A 57 -23.15 58.16 -35.14
CA ASP A 57 -23.86 59.25 -34.49
C ASP A 57 -25.39 59.16 -34.47
N ILE A 58 -25.95 57.94 -34.54
CA ILE A 58 -27.40 57.71 -34.31
C ILE A 58 -27.77 57.49 -32.85
N ASP A 59 -26.76 57.45 -31.97
CA ASP A 59 -26.92 57.15 -30.55
C ASP A 59 -27.05 58.43 -29.70
N ARG A 60 -27.66 59.49 -30.25
CA ARG A 60 -27.84 60.79 -29.58
C ARG A 60 -28.76 60.74 -28.36
N VAL A 61 -29.69 59.79 -28.35
CA VAL A 61 -30.65 59.53 -27.27
C VAL A 61 -30.34 58.16 -26.68
N GLU A 62 -30.16 58.06 -25.36
CA GLU A 62 -29.81 56.80 -24.70
C GLU A 62 -30.93 55.74 -24.78
N GLU A 63 -32.19 56.17 -24.72
CA GLU A 63 -33.33 55.26 -24.79
C GLU A 63 -33.57 54.71 -26.22
N ASN A 64 -34.18 53.52 -26.29
CA ASN A 64 -34.63 52.96 -27.56
C ASN A 64 -36.02 53.53 -27.90
N PRO A 65 -36.32 53.80 -29.19
CA PRO A 65 -37.63 54.28 -29.60
C PRO A 65 -38.71 53.23 -29.31
N GLU A 66 -39.80 53.66 -28.68
CA GLU A 66 -41.03 52.89 -28.52
C GLU A 66 -42.00 53.24 -29.65
N GLY A 67 -42.64 52.24 -30.25
CA GLY A 67 -43.55 52.43 -31.38
C GLY A 67 -43.51 51.26 -32.36
N TYR A 68 -43.95 51.51 -33.59
CA TYR A 68 -43.95 50.50 -34.65
C TYR A 68 -43.70 51.09 -36.04
N VAL A 69 -43.24 50.23 -36.95
CA VAL A 69 -43.12 50.55 -38.37
C VAL A 69 -43.79 49.44 -39.17
N VAL A 70 -44.68 49.79 -40.10
CA VAL A 70 -45.30 48.86 -41.04
C VAL A 70 -44.64 48.99 -42.41
N ILE A 71 -44.17 47.86 -42.91
CA ILE A 71 -43.50 47.73 -44.20
C ILE A 71 -44.32 46.82 -45.10
N THR A 72 -44.48 47.24 -46.35
CA THR A 72 -45.06 46.43 -47.41
C THR A 72 -43.94 45.84 -48.25
N MET A 73 -43.94 44.51 -48.38
CA MET A 73 -43.03 43.76 -49.24
C MET A 73 -43.52 43.79 -50.70
N ASP A 74 -42.64 43.44 -51.63
CA ASP A 74 -43.00 43.42 -53.06
C ASP A 74 -44.01 42.32 -53.41
N THR A 75 -44.16 41.33 -52.52
CA THR A 75 -45.20 40.30 -52.54
C THR A 75 -46.59 40.80 -52.12
N GLY A 76 -46.69 42.04 -51.61
CA GLY A 76 -47.91 42.62 -51.03
C GLY A 76 -48.13 42.28 -49.56
N GLU A 77 -47.24 41.51 -48.92
CA GLU A 77 -47.32 41.21 -47.50
C GLU A 77 -46.99 42.44 -46.62
N GLU A 78 -47.78 42.66 -45.58
CA GLU A 78 -47.53 43.70 -44.57
C GLU A 78 -46.88 43.11 -43.32
N LEU A 79 -45.75 43.71 -42.94
CA LEU A 79 -44.95 43.31 -41.79
C LEU A 79 -44.85 44.48 -40.82
N LYS A 80 -45.17 44.22 -39.54
CA LYS A 80 -45.06 45.18 -38.45
C LYS A 80 -43.80 44.90 -37.64
N ILE A 81 -42.95 45.90 -37.52
CA ILE A 81 -41.68 45.88 -36.79
C ILE A 81 -41.86 46.70 -35.51
N PRO A 82 -41.38 46.22 -34.33
CA PRO A 82 -40.50 45.05 -34.14
C PRO A 82 -41.21 43.70 -33.94
N GLU A 83 -42.55 43.62 -34.00
CA GLU A 83 -43.31 42.39 -33.68
C GLU A 83 -42.89 41.16 -34.49
N LYS A 84 -42.62 41.33 -35.80
CA LYS A 84 -42.17 40.25 -36.70
C LYS A 84 -40.64 40.17 -36.88
N GLY A 85 -39.87 40.83 -36.02
CA GLY A 85 -38.41 40.94 -36.15
C GLY A 85 -37.96 42.23 -36.86
N TYR A 86 -36.71 42.27 -37.30
CA TYR A 86 -36.08 43.44 -37.92
C TYR A 86 -35.96 43.31 -39.44
N VAL A 87 -35.75 44.42 -40.14
CA VAL A 87 -35.70 44.44 -41.62
C VAL A 87 -34.59 43.54 -42.16
N THR A 88 -33.44 43.49 -41.47
CA THR A 88 -32.26 42.71 -41.88
C THR A 88 -32.57 41.22 -41.90
N ASP A 89 -33.25 40.71 -40.88
CA ASP A 89 -33.68 39.32 -40.77
C ASP A 89 -34.74 38.96 -41.82
N LEU A 90 -35.65 39.89 -42.10
CA LEU A 90 -36.80 39.66 -42.97
C LEU A 90 -36.46 39.77 -44.47
N THR A 91 -35.50 40.62 -44.82
CA THR A 91 -35.11 40.87 -46.23
C THR A 91 -33.83 40.18 -46.64
N GLY A 92 -32.99 39.77 -45.68
CA GLY A 92 -31.63 39.30 -45.93
C GLY A 92 -30.70 40.39 -46.47
N ILE A 93 -31.10 41.67 -46.41
CA ILE A 93 -30.26 42.82 -46.75
C ILE A 93 -29.39 43.14 -45.53
N PHE A 94 -28.09 43.24 -45.74
CA PHE A 94 -27.15 43.54 -44.67
C PHE A 94 -27.29 44.99 -44.20
N PRO A 95 -27.00 45.28 -42.91
CA PRO A 95 -27.10 46.63 -42.37
C PRO A 95 -26.26 47.68 -43.13
N ASN A 96 -25.09 47.28 -43.64
CA ASN A 96 -24.23 48.13 -44.50
C ASN A 96 -24.89 48.48 -45.84
N GLU A 97 -25.56 47.51 -46.47
CA GLU A 97 -26.33 47.76 -47.70
C GLU A 97 -27.49 48.70 -47.41
N TYR A 98 -28.13 48.57 -46.24
CA TYR A 98 -29.20 49.46 -45.81
C TYR A 98 -28.74 50.91 -45.67
N ARG A 99 -27.58 51.13 -45.05
CA ARG A 99 -26.92 52.44 -44.97
C ARG A 99 -26.55 52.99 -46.34
N ASN A 100 -25.89 52.19 -47.17
CA ASN A 100 -25.33 52.68 -48.42
C ASN A 100 -26.39 52.92 -49.52
N LEU A 101 -27.53 52.22 -49.50
CA LEU A 101 -28.55 52.29 -50.57
C LEU A 101 -29.80 53.09 -50.20
N PHE A 102 -30.33 52.91 -48.98
CA PHE A 102 -31.67 53.41 -48.63
C PHE A 102 -31.66 54.66 -47.76
N VAL A 103 -30.55 54.98 -47.10
CA VAL A 103 -30.45 56.11 -46.16
C VAL A 103 -29.31 57.03 -46.57
N ILE A 104 -29.66 58.14 -47.22
CA ILE A 104 -28.69 59.17 -47.60
C ILE A 104 -28.75 60.31 -46.59
N ARG A 105 -27.61 60.65 -45.97
CA ARG A 105 -27.50 61.76 -45.01
C ARG A 105 -26.71 62.90 -45.63
N ASN A 106 -27.15 64.13 -45.39
CA ASN A 106 -26.41 65.30 -45.86
C ASN A 106 -25.00 65.39 -45.23
N SER A 107 -24.85 64.97 -43.98
CA SER A 107 -23.57 64.97 -43.27
C SER A 107 -22.64 63.82 -43.68
N ASP A 108 -23.15 62.83 -44.42
CA ASP A 108 -22.42 61.62 -44.76
C ASP A 108 -22.91 61.05 -46.09
N LEU A 109 -22.22 61.45 -47.16
CA LEU A 109 -22.39 60.94 -48.52
C LEU A 109 -21.41 59.81 -48.84
N SER A 110 -20.65 59.33 -47.85
CA SER A 110 -19.65 58.29 -48.06
C SER A 110 -20.29 56.90 -48.11
N ILE A 111 -19.74 56.03 -48.96
CA ILE A 111 -20.14 54.62 -49.03
C ILE A 111 -19.19 53.83 -48.14
N VAL A 112 -19.75 53.13 -47.16
CA VAL A 112 -18.95 52.36 -46.21
C VAL A 112 -18.49 51.09 -46.87
N ARG A 113 -17.18 50.82 -46.75
CA ARG A 113 -16.54 49.64 -47.35
C ARG A 113 -16.85 49.56 -48.85
N GLU A 114 -16.71 50.69 -49.54
CA GLU A 114 -17.12 50.91 -50.94
C GLU A 114 -16.74 49.77 -51.89
N THR A 115 -15.47 49.34 -51.89
CA THR A 115 -14.99 48.26 -52.76
C THR A 115 -15.72 46.94 -52.52
N GLU A 116 -15.93 46.59 -51.26
CA GLU A 116 -16.57 45.33 -50.87
C GLU A 116 -18.08 45.41 -51.10
N PHE A 117 -18.68 46.57 -50.82
CA PHE A 117 -20.09 46.85 -51.08
C PHE A 117 -20.42 46.73 -52.58
N TYR A 118 -19.66 47.37 -53.47
CA TYR A 118 -19.90 47.23 -54.91
C TYR A 118 -19.63 45.81 -55.42
N GLY A 119 -18.64 45.11 -54.85
CA GLY A 119 -18.39 43.70 -55.13
C GLY A 119 -19.61 42.84 -54.80
N ASP A 120 -20.10 42.93 -53.56
CA ASP A 120 -21.25 42.17 -53.07
C ASP A 120 -22.54 42.47 -53.85
N VAL A 121 -22.81 43.75 -54.14
CA VAL A 121 -23.99 44.16 -54.92
C VAL A 121 -23.89 43.64 -56.36
N THR A 122 -22.73 43.76 -57.00
CA THR A 122 -22.52 43.26 -58.37
C THR A 122 -22.65 41.74 -58.43
N GLU A 123 -22.11 41.03 -57.46
CA GLU A 123 -22.24 39.58 -57.34
C GLU A 123 -23.69 39.14 -57.13
N ARG A 124 -24.44 39.81 -56.24
CA ARG A 124 -25.86 39.54 -56.03
C ARG A 124 -26.69 39.78 -57.29
N LEU A 125 -26.42 40.87 -58.01
CA LEU A 125 -27.10 41.19 -59.27
C LEU A 125 -26.77 40.20 -60.39
N THR A 126 -25.55 39.66 -60.41
CA THR A 126 -25.09 38.68 -61.42
C THR A 126 -25.32 37.23 -61.02
N GLY A 127 -25.76 36.97 -59.78
CA GLY A 127 -25.90 35.61 -59.22
C GLY A 127 -24.57 34.91 -58.93
N LEU A 128 -23.45 35.62 -58.95
CA LEU A 128 -22.14 35.10 -58.60
C LEU A 128 -21.91 35.14 -57.08
N ARG A 129 -20.97 34.35 -56.58
CA ARG A 129 -20.58 34.30 -55.15
C ARG A 129 -19.07 34.23 -54.99
N THR A 130 -18.33 34.86 -55.89
CA THR A 130 -16.87 34.72 -55.98
C THR A 130 -16.20 35.32 -54.76
N TYR A 131 -16.64 36.49 -54.30
CA TYR A 131 -16.14 37.18 -53.13
C TYR A 131 -16.43 36.39 -51.85
N GLN A 132 -17.65 35.85 -51.71
CA GLN A 132 -18.00 34.98 -50.59
C GLN A 132 -17.10 33.75 -50.52
N ILE A 133 -16.84 33.08 -51.64
CA ILE A 133 -15.93 31.92 -51.71
C ILE A 133 -14.50 32.33 -51.38
N GLN A 134 -14.03 33.47 -51.88
CA GLN A 134 -12.70 33.99 -51.56
C GLN A 134 -12.54 34.33 -50.08
N ALA A 135 -13.56 34.95 -49.47
CA ALA A 135 -13.59 35.27 -48.05
C ALA A 135 -13.57 34.01 -47.16
N VAL A 136 -14.30 32.95 -47.55
CA VAL A 136 -14.24 31.66 -46.84
C VAL A 136 -12.86 31.02 -47.02
N LYS A 137 -12.30 31.03 -48.24
CA LYS A 137 -10.95 30.49 -48.49
C LYS A 137 -9.88 31.23 -47.70
N SER A 138 -9.94 32.55 -47.60
CA SER A 138 -8.98 33.33 -46.81
C SER A 138 -9.09 33.03 -45.33
N HIS A 139 -10.31 32.90 -44.79
CA HIS A 139 -10.53 32.48 -43.41
C HIS A 139 -9.97 31.09 -43.13
N LEU A 140 -10.26 30.10 -43.99
CA LEU A 140 -9.73 28.74 -43.83
C LEU A 140 -8.20 28.70 -43.89
N ARG A 141 -7.59 29.51 -44.76
CA ARG A 141 -6.12 29.63 -44.83
C ARG A 141 -5.53 30.24 -43.56
N ALA A 142 -6.15 31.29 -43.03
CA ALA A 142 -5.70 31.92 -41.79
C ALA A 142 -5.85 30.98 -40.58
N LEU A 143 -6.93 30.21 -40.52
CA LEU A 143 -7.20 29.31 -39.40
C LEU A 143 -6.23 28.11 -39.37
N GLY A 144 -5.85 27.61 -40.55
CA GLY A 144 -4.94 26.48 -40.68
C GLY A 144 -3.48 26.83 -40.96
N ASP A 145 -3.11 28.12 -40.93
CA ASP A 145 -1.79 28.61 -41.35
C ASP A 145 -1.35 27.99 -42.69
N PHE A 146 -2.21 28.11 -43.71
CA PHE A 146 -1.96 27.59 -45.04
C PHE A 146 -1.54 28.69 -46.02
N THR A 147 -0.62 28.34 -46.91
CA THR A 147 -0.25 29.12 -48.08
C THR A 147 -1.38 29.09 -49.11
N GLU A 148 -1.26 29.90 -50.16
CA GLU A 148 -2.27 29.91 -51.23
C GLU A 148 -2.45 28.56 -51.93
N LYS A 149 -1.38 27.77 -51.98
CA LYS A 149 -1.35 26.41 -52.54
C LYS A 149 -1.85 25.34 -51.57
N LEU A 150 -2.35 25.72 -50.39
CA LEU A 150 -2.79 24.84 -49.31
C LEU A 150 -1.66 24.05 -48.63
N ASP A 151 -0.39 24.44 -48.85
CA ASP A 151 0.74 23.94 -48.05
C ASP A 151 0.83 24.67 -46.71
N THR A 152 1.34 24.00 -45.68
CA THR A 152 1.59 24.58 -44.35
C THR A 152 2.61 25.72 -44.42
N VAL A 153 2.31 26.83 -43.77
CA VAL A 153 3.19 28.00 -43.68
C VAL A 153 4.40 27.67 -42.78
N ASN A 154 5.53 28.32 -43.07
CA ASN A 154 6.78 28.18 -42.32
C ASN A 154 7.35 29.56 -41.91
N THR A 155 6.51 30.38 -41.31
CA THR A 155 6.87 31.73 -40.85
C THR A 155 6.99 31.76 -39.34
N ARG A 156 7.58 32.84 -38.81
CA ARG A 156 7.68 33.05 -37.36
C ARG A 156 6.30 33.15 -36.69
N GLU A 157 5.35 33.79 -37.36
CA GLU A 157 3.96 33.98 -36.88
C GLU A 157 3.21 32.64 -36.77
N SER A 158 3.42 31.73 -37.72
CA SER A 158 2.90 30.35 -37.69
C SER A 158 3.78 29.40 -36.84
N HIS A 159 4.68 29.94 -36.01
CA HIS A 159 5.63 29.17 -35.20
C HIS A 159 6.39 28.08 -35.97
N TYR A 160 6.73 28.35 -37.24
CA TYR A 160 7.38 27.38 -38.13
C TYR A 160 6.63 26.04 -38.22
N LEU A 161 5.29 26.10 -38.37
CA LEU A 161 4.39 24.95 -38.38
C LEU A 161 4.89 23.82 -39.29
N LYS A 162 5.32 24.14 -40.51
CA LYS A 162 5.89 23.16 -41.45
C LYS A 162 7.07 22.38 -40.86
N LYS A 163 8.03 23.09 -40.23
CA LYS A 163 9.21 22.47 -39.62
C LYS A 163 8.81 21.60 -38.43
N ARG A 164 7.87 22.07 -37.60
CA ARG A 164 7.38 21.30 -36.44
C ARG A 164 6.69 20.01 -36.88
N LEU A 165 5.87 20.07 -37.93
CA LEU A 165 5.22 18.87 -38.47
C LEU A 165 6.22 17.89 -39.05
N GLN A 166 7.27 18.38 -39.72
CA GLN A 166 8.34 17.52 -40.20
C GLN A 166 9.09 16.86 -39.04
N GLN A 167 9.50 17.64 -38.03
CA GLN A 167 10.18 17.11 -36.84
C GLN A 167 9.32 16.10 -36.07
N ALA A 168 8.01 16.34 -35.99
CA ALA A 168 7.09 15.40 -35.36
C ALA A 168 7.01 14.07 -36.13
N ARG A 169 7.03 14.11 -37.47
CA ARG A 169 7.08 12.89 -38.30
C ARG A 169 8.40 12.15 -38.12
N GLU A 170 9.52 12.86 -38.20
CA GLU A 170 10.85 12.29 -37.96
C GLU A 170 10.95 11.64 -36.59
N LEU A 171 10.43 12.29 -35.54
CA LEU A 171 10.40 11.75 -34.18
C LEU A 171 9.53 10.49 -34.08
N VAL A 172 8.38 10.45 -34.76
CA VAL A 172 7.53 9.26 -34.80
C VAL A 172 8.26 8.10 -35.47
N ASP A 173 8.90 8.34 -36.62
CA ASP A 173 9.69 7.33 -37.32
C ASP A 173 10.85 6.82 -36.45
N GLU A 174 11.54 7.71 -35.74
CA GLU A 174 12.59 7.37 -34.77
C GLU A 174 12.05 6.50 -33.64
N CYS A 175 10.92 6.88 -33.02
CA CYS A 175 10.28 6.11 -31.95
C CYS A 175 9.88 4.71 -32.43
N GLU A 176 9.30 4.60 -33.63
CA GLU A 176 8.94 3.30 -34.21
C GLU A 176 10.17 2.42 -34.43
N SER A 177 11.26 3.00 -34.95
CA SER A 177 12.51 2.28 -35.15
C SER A 177 13.12 1.80 -33.82
N LEU A 178 13.09 2.63 -32.77
CA LEU A 178 13.58 2.29 -31.44
C LEU A 178 12.73 1.20 -30.78
N LEU A 179 11.41 1.25 -30.95
CA LEU A 179 10.52 0.19 -30.45
C LEU A 179 10.81 -1.14 -31.14
N GLN A 180 11.00 -1.15 -32.46
CA GLN A 180 11.38 -2.37 -33.18
C GLN A 180 12.75 -2.92 -32.73
N GLN A 181 13.74 -2.04 -32.52
CA GLN A 181 15.03 -2.43 -31.96
C GLN A 181 14.87 -2.98 -30.54
N ALA A 182 14.07 -2.33 -29.70
CA ALA A 182 13.81 -2.75 -28.33
C ALA A 182 13.15 -4.14 -28.27
N HIS A 183 12.19 -4.39 -29.15
CA HIS A 183 11.54 -5.70 -29.28
C HIS A 183 12.48 -6.78 -29.80
N SER A 184 13.27 -6.50 -30.85
CA SER A 184 14.21 -7.48 -31.42
C SER A 184 15.37 -7.84 -30.49
N GLN A 185 15.85 -6.88 -29.70
CA GLN A 185 16.88 -7.12 -28.68
C GLN A 185 16.30 -7.65 -27.36
N GLY A 186 14.97 -7.74 -27.25
CA GLY A 186 14.29 -8.35 -26.11
C GLY A 186 14.40 -7.56 -24.80
N TYR A 187 14.51 -6.22 -24.86
CA TYR A 187 14.69 -5.37 -23.67
C TYR A 187 13.62 -5.60 -22.60
N ASN A 188 12.37 -5.86 -22.99
CA ASN A 188 11.28 -6.16 -22.05
C ASN A 188 11.64 -7.33 -21.11
N THR A 189 12.27 -8.37 -21.66
CA THR A 189 12.68 -9.53 -20.85
C THR A 189 13.87 -9.22 -19.95
N GLN A 190 14.76 -8.31 -20.37
CA GLN A 190 15.90 -7.86 -19.58
C GLN A 190 15.45 -6.95 -18.44
N GLU A 191 14.52 -6.03 -18.71
CA GLU A 191 13.93 -5.15 -17.71
C GLU A 191 13.17 -5.95 -16.65
N GLU A 192 12.38 -6.95 -17.07
CA GLU A 192 11.70 -7.84 -16.13
C GLU A 192 12.70 -8.59 -15.23
N LYS A 193 13.80 -9.12 -15.82
CA LYS A 193 14.87 -9.77 -15.06
C LYS A 193 15.53 -8.79 -14.08
N LEU A 194 15.81 -7.57 -14.50
CA LEU A 194 16.43 -6.54 -13.66
C LEU A 194 15.55 -6.21 -12.46
N VAL A 195 14.25 -6.00 -12.67
CA VAL A 195 13.29 -5.71 -11.59
C VAL A 195 13.19 -6.90 -10.62
N ARG A 196 13.15 -8.14 -11.14
CA ARG A 196 13.15 -9.35 -10.29
C ARG A 196 14.42 -9.45 -9.45
N MET A 197 15.59 -9.22 -10.05
CA MET A 197 16.88 -9.27 -9.35
C MET A 197 16.99 -8.17 -8.29
N GLN A 198 16.52 -6.95 -8.57
CA GLN A 198 16.49 -5.87 -7.59
C GLN A 198 15.61 -6.20 -6.37
N LYS A 199 14.42 -6.79 -6.60
CA LYS A 199 13.55 -7.23 -5.50
C LYS A 199 14.22 -8.33 -4.66
N HIS A 200 14.83 -9.31 -5.31
CA HIS A 200 15.57 -10.36 -4.60
C HIS A 200 16.74 -9.80 -3.78
N TYR A 201 17.47 -8.84 -4.34
CA TYR A 201 18.56 -8.16 -3.64
C TYR A 201 18.06 -7.47 -2.37
N GLN A 202 16.97 -6.70 -2.46
CA GLN A 202 16.39 -6.00 -1.31
C GLN A 202 15.92 -6.97 -0.21
N LEU A 203 15.34 -8.12 -0.58
CA LEU A 203 14.96 -9.15 0.39
C LEU A 203 16.19 -9.73 1.09
N LEU A 204 17.23 -10.10 0.34
CA LEU A 204 18.46 -10.63 0.91
C LEU A 204 19.17 -9.61 1.80
N GLU A 205 19.15 -8.33 1.43
CA GLU A 205 19.71 -7.25 2.24
C GLU A 205 18.97 -7.10 3.58
N ALA A 206 17.64 -7.17 3.57
CA ALA A 206 16.83 -7.17 4.79
C ALA A 206 17.11 -8.40 5.67
N GLU A 207 17.17 -9.59 5.08
CA GLU A 207 17.51 -10.84 5.79
C GLU A 207 18.91 -10.75 6.42
N CYS A 208 19.91 -10.24 5.70
CA CYS A 208 21.25 -10.01 6.24
C CYS A 208 21.23 -9.04 7.43
N SER A 209 20.47 -7.94 7.33
CA SER A 209 20.32 -6.98 8.43
C SER A 209 19.71 -7.61 9.68
N ASP A 210 18.70 -8.45 9.51
CA ASP A 210 18.04 -9.13 10.62
C ASP A 210 18.92 -10.21 11.25
N LEU A 211 19.69 -10.95 10.45
CA LEU A 211 20.71 -11.87 10.94
C LEU A 211 21.82 -11.16 11.72
N GLU A 212 22.27 -9.97 11.26
CA GLU A 212 23.24 -9.17 12.00
C GLU A 212 22.71 -8.71 13.35
N LYS A 213 21.45 -8.25 13.41
CA LYS A 213 20.78 -7.89 14.68
C LYS A 213 20.66 -9.10 15.60
N ALA A 214 20.27 -10.26 15.07
CA ALA A 214 20.19 -11.50 15.85
C ALA A 214 21.56 -11.89 16.43
N ARG A 215 22.63 -11.83 15.64
CA ARG A 215 24.01 -12.09 16.08
C ARG A 215 24.45 -11.11 17.17
N LEU A 216 24.14 -9.82 17.03
CA LEU A 216 24.47 -8.81 18.04
C LEU A 216 23.73 -9.08 19.35
N ARG A 217 22.46 -9.48 19.27
CA ARG A 217 21.66 -9.85 20.43
C ARG A 217 22.23 -11.08 21.14
N GLU A 218 22.56 -12.13 20.40
CA GLU A 218 23.18 -13.34 20.97
C GLU A 218 24.49 -13.01 21.71
N LYS A 219 25.37 -12.19 21.11
CA LYS A 219 26.59 -11.71 21.76
C LYS A 219 26.31 -10.93 23.05
N TYR A 220 25.27 -10.09 23.05
CA TYR A 220 24.88 -9.34 24.23
C TYR A 220 24.36 -10.26 25.34
N GLU A 221 23.45 -11.19 25.01
CA GLU A 221 22.86 -12.12 25.98
C GLU A 221 23.92 -13.06 26.58
N THR A 222 24.81 -13.61 25.75
CA THR A 222 25.94 -14.43 26.22
C THR A 222 26.91 -13.61 27.08
N GLY A 223 27.25 -12.39 26.66
CA GLY A 223 28.07 -11.47 27.45
C GLY A 223 27.45 -11.14 28.82
N GLN A 224 26.14 -10.91 28.86
CA GLN A 224 25.39 -10.65 30.09
C GLN A 224 25.34 -11.90 31.00
N ALA A 225 25.16 -13.09 30.43
CA ALA A 225 25.22 -14.35 31.17
C ALA A 225 26.62 -14.58 31.78
N HIS A 226 27.68 -14.27 31.03
CA HIS A 226 29.05 -14.34 31.57
C HIS A 226 29.30 -13.31 32.67
N LEU A 227 28.83 -12.07 32.51
CA LEU A 227 28.96 -11.03 33.53
C LEU A 227 28.20 -11.39 34.82
N THR A 228 26.98 -11.90 34.71
CA THR A 228 26.19 -12.38 35.86
C THR A 228 26.88 -13.57 36.54
N THR A 229 27.49 -14.48 35.78
CA THR A 229 28.28 -15.58 36.34
C THR A 229 29.52 -15.06 37.07
N ILE A 230 30.27 -14.14 36.48
CA ILE A 230 31.47 -13.55 37.09
C ILE A 230 31.12 -12.78 38.35
N SER A 231 30.05 -11.99 38.34
CA SER A 231 29.60 -11.26 39.55
C SER A 231 29.20 -12.20 40.67
N ALA A 232 28.43 -13.26 40.39
CA ALA A 232 28.11 -14.29 41.38
C ALA A 232 29.35 -15.02 41.91
N LEU A 233 30.35 -15.29 41.05
CA LEU A 233 31.63 -15.88 41.47
C LEU A 233 32.45 -14.91 42.32
N LEU A 234 32.42 -13.60 42.03
CA LEU A 234 33.08 -12.58 42.85
C LEU A 234 32.44 -12.46 44.23
N GLU A 235 31.10 -12.48 44.32
CA GLU A 235 30.39 -12.52 45.60
C GLU A 235 30.78 -13.77 46.41
N LYS A 236 30.79 -14.95 45.78
CA LYS A 236 31.26 -16.18 46.42
C LYS A 236 32.72 -16.11 46.86
N LEU A 237 33.59 -15.50 46.06
CA LEU A 237 34.99 -15.28 46.45
C LEU A 237 35.10 -14.34 47.64
N GLU A 238 34.27 -13.30 47.74
CA GLU A 238 34.21 -12.43 48.90
C GLU A 238 33.74 -13.16 50.16
N GLU A 239 32.73 -14.03 50.06
CA GLU A 239 32.30 -14.90 51.17
C GLU A 239 33.43 -15.84 51.61
N LEU A 240 34.19 -16.37 50.65
CA LEU A 240 35.27 -17.32 50.89
C LEU A 240 36.57 -16.68 51.42
N LYS A 241 36.76 -15.35 51.30
CA LYS A 241 37.93 -14.64 51.87
C LYS A 241 38.10 -14.85 53.38
N ASN A 242 37.03 -15.20 54.08
CA ASN A 242 37.03 -15.43 55.53
C ASN A 242 37.64 -16.78 55.94
N TYR A 243 37.80 -17.73 55.02
CA TYR A 243 38.42 -19.02 55.29
C TYR A 243 39.90 -18.96 54.91
N GLN A 244 40.79 -19.22 55.87
CA GLN A 244 42.24 -19.21 55.65
C GLN A 244 42.80 -20.64 55.60
N ASP A 245 44.04 -20.81 55.14
CA ASP A 245 44.72 -22.12 55.12
C ASP A 245 44.78 -22.78 56.51
N GLU A 246 44.74 -21.98 57.59
CA GLU A 246 44.62 -22.50 58.96
C GLU A 246 43.29 -23.22 59.21
N ASP A 247 42.21 -22.79 58.56
CA ASP A 247 40.89 -23.43 58.68
C ASP A 247 40.83 -24.71 57.85
N LEU A 248 41.51 -24.76 56.69
CA LEU A 248 41.70 -26.00 55.93
C LEU A 248 42.44 -27.04 56.79
N GLY A 249 43.54 -26.64 57.44
CA GLY A 249 44.29 -27.53 58.33
C GLY A 249 43.53 -27.94 59.60
N LYS A 250 42.50 -27.19 60.03
CA LYS A 250 41.56 -27.64 61.07
C LYS A 250 40.57 -28.65 60.50
N TRP A 251 40.09 -28.43 59.28
CA TRP A 251 39.13 -29.28 58.60
C TRP A 251 39.71 -30.66 58.28
N GLU A 252 40.91 -30.71 57.68
CA GLU A 252 41.64 -31.96 57.41
C GLU A 252 41.93 -32.76 58.69
N ARG A 253 42.24 -32.08 59.80
CA ARG A 253 42.40 -32.73 61.11
C ARG A 253 41.10 -33.35 61.62
N VAL A 254 39.98 -32.64 61.47
CA VAL A 254 38.66 -33.15 61.87
C VAL A 254 38.23 -34.30 60.95
N GLU A 255 38.49 -34.21 59.66
CA GLU A 255 38.18 -35.26 58.69
C GLU A 255 39.02 -36.52 58.95
N GLY A 256 40.33 -36.37 59.20
CA GLY A 256 41.19 -37.47 59.62
C GLY A 256 40.76 -38.12 60.93
N LEU A 257 40.32 -37.31 61.91
CA LEU A 257 39.74 -37.84 63.16
C LEU A 257 38.43 -38.61 62.90
N ILE A 258 37.58 -38.13 61.99
CA ILE A 258 36.35 -38.84 61.61
C ILE A 258 36.70 -40.17 60.96
N GLU A 259 37.64 -40.19 60.01
CA GLU A 259 38.10 -41.40 59.35
C GLU A 259 38.68 -42.42 60.34
N GLU A 260 39.57 -41.97 61.24
CA GLU A 260 40.13 -42.78 62.32
C GLU A 260 39.03 -43.38 63.21
N LYS A 261 38.05 -42.56 63.62
CA LYS A 261 36.91 -43.04 64.43
C LYS A 261 36.00 -44.00 63.68
N THR A 262 35.78 -43.81 62.38
CA THR A 262 35.04 -44.80 61.58
C THR A 262 35.79 -46.12 61.41
N GLN A 263 37.12 -46.08 61.29
CA GLN A 263 37.94 -47.30 61.24
C GLN A 263 37.96 -48.03 62.59
N GLU A 264 38.12 -47.30 63.71
CA GLU A 264 37.98 -47.86 65.06
C GLU A 264 36.61 -48.53 65.25
N GLN A 265 35.54 -47.87 64.80
CA GLN A 265 34.18 -48.41 64.89
C GLN A 265 34.02 -49.71 64.08
N ALA A 266 34.62 -49.78 62.88
CA ALA A 266 34.61 -50.98 62.05
C ALA A 266 35.39 -52.13 62.69
N GLN A 267 36.58 -51.87 63.23
CA GLN A 267 37.39 -52.87 63.93
C GLN A 267 36.68 -53.41 65.18
N LEU A 268 36.03 -52.54 65.95
CA LEU A 268 35.22 -52.96 67.11
C LEU A 268 34.02 -53.82 66.68
N HIS A 269 33.39 -53.55 65.54
CA HIS A 269 32.33 -54.39 64.99
C HIS A 269 32.84 -55.77 64.57
N GLU A 270 34.03 -55.84 63.96
CA GLU A 270 34.64 -57.10 63.56
C GLU A 270 35.04 -57.95 64.78
N GLN A 271 35.61 -57.33 65.83
CA GLN A 271 35.91 -58.00 67.09
C GLN A 271 34.64 -58.51 67.80
N LEU A 272 33.55 -57.75 67.77
CA LEU A 272 32.27 -58.21 68.29
C LEU A 272 31.76 -59.44 67.52
N ALA A 273 31.86 -59.43 66.19
CA ALA A 273 31.45 -60.56 65.36
C ALA A 273 32.28 -61.82 65.64
N SER A 274 33.61 -61.70 65.80
CA SER A 274 34.47 -62.85 66.13
C SER A 274 34.16 -63.42 67.53
N LEU A 275 33.92 -62.54 68.51
CA LEU A 275 33.51 -62.96 69.86
C LEU A 275 32.14 -63.64 69.86
N GLU A 276 31.20 -63.18 69.03
CA GLU A 276 29.91 -63.86 68.85
C GLU A 276 30.06 -65.25 68.25
N THR A 277 30.96 -65.43 67.26
CA THR A 277 31.24 -66.76 66.69
C THR A 277 31.92 -67.70 67.69
N GLU A 278 32.91 -67.22 68.45
CA GLU A 278 33.56 -68.01 69.51
C GLU A 278 32.55 -68.43 70.59
N ARG A 279 31.66 -67.51 71.00
CA ARG A 279 30.58 -67.84 71.94
C ARG A 279 29.68 -68.93 71.37
N LEU A 280 29.36 -68.88 70.08
CA LEU A 280 28.51 -69.87 69.42
C LEU A 280 29.18 -71.25 69.39
N GLU A 281 30.45 -71.31 69.03
CA GLU A 281 31.24 -72.55 69.04
C GLU A 281 31.36 -73.15 70.45
N GLU A 282 31.63 -72.35 71.47
CA GLU A 282 31.68 -72.81 72.86
C GLU A 282 30.30 -73.29 73.35
N THR A 283 29.21 -72.67 72.90
CA THR A 283 27.87 -73.17 73.22
C THR A 283 27.55 -74.52 72.56
N GLU A 284 28.03 -74.76 71.34
CA GLU A 284 27.89 -76.05 70.67
C GLU A 284 28.78 -77.13 71.31
N ARG A 285 30.04 -76.81 71.65
CA ARG A 285 30.92 -77.71 72.43
C ARG A 285 30.29 -78.11 73.77
N LEU A 286 29.66 -77.16 74.46
CA LEU A 286 28.91 -77.44 75.69
C LEU A 286 27.71 -78.36 75.45
N LYS A 287 27.00 -78.23 74.32
CA LYS A 287 25.91 -79.15 73.95
C LYS A 287 26.43 -80.55 73.65
N GLU A 288 27.50 -80.68 72.87
CA GLU A 288 28.13 -81.97 72.55
C GLU A 288 28.64 -82.66 73.82
N PHE A 289 29.27 -81.91 74.73
CA PHE A 289 29.73 -82.44 76.02
C PHE A 289 28.56 -82.94 76.88
N ARG A 290 27.43 -82.21 76.92
CA ARG A 290 26.20 -82.65 77.61
C ARG A 290 25.59 -83.91 76.97
N ASN A 291 25.63 -84.02 75.64
CA ASN A 291 25.17 -85.21 74.93
C ASN A 291 26.07 -86.43 75.23
N HIS A 292 27.39 -86.24 75.28
CA HIS A 292 28.32 -87.28 75.69
C HIS A 292 28.10 -87.74 77.13
N GLN A 293 27.84 -86.82 78.06
CA GLN A 293 27.50 -87.12 79.45
C GLN A 293 26.23 -87.97 79.56
N THR A 294 25.17 -87.63 78.80
CA THR A 294 23.91 -88.39 78.81
C THR A 294 24.04 -89.78 78.19
N ILE A 295 24.80 -89.93 77.09
CA ILE A 295 25.10 -91.24 76.49
C ILE A 295 25.89 -92.12 77.48
N ASN A 296 26.92 -91.56 78.13
CA ASN A 296 27.70 -92.30 79.12
C ASN A 296 26.87 -92.66 80.36
N HIS A 297 25.93 -91.81 80.76
CA HIS A 297 25.00 -92.13 81.84
C HIS A 297 24.09 -93.32 81.49
N LYS A 298 23.53 -93.34 80.26
CA LYS A 298 22.74 -94.47 79.76
C LYS A 298 23.56 -95.76 79.67
N ARG A 299 24.80 -95.70 79.15
CA ARG A 299 25.71 -96.85 79.12
C ARG A 299 26.03 -97.38 80.51
N LYS A 300 26.14 -96.49 81.51
CA LYS A 300 26.37 -96.89 82.90
C LYS A 300 25.13 -97.58 83.49
N GLN A 301 23.92 -97.09 83.20
CA GLN A 301 22.67 -97.77 83.56
C GLN A 301 22.55 -99.15 82.90
N ASP A 302 22.81 -99.28 81.60
CA ASP A 302 22.78 -100.58 80.91
C ASP A 302 23.77 -101.60 81.51
N ILE A 303 24.95 -101.15 81.94
CA ILE A 303 25.93 -102.00 82.63
C ILE A 303 25.41 -102.47 83.99
N GLU A 304 24.68 -101.62 84.72
CA GLU A 304 24.14 -101.97 86.03
C GLU A 304 22.89 -102.85 85.97
N ASP A 305 22.02 -102.62 84.99
CA ASP A 305 20.72 -103.30 84.88
C ASP A 305 20.80 -104.63 84.11
N HIS A 306 21.72 -104.77 83.15
CA HIS A 306 21.75 -105.95 82.27
C HIS A 306 23.03 -106.80 82.40
N LEU A 307 24.20 -106.20 82.61
CA LEU A 307 25.48 -106.95 82.66
C LEU A 307 25.81 -107.48 84.07
N LYS A 308 25.56 -106.71 85.13
CA LYS A 308 25.80 -107.16 86.52
C LYS A 308 24.95 -108.38 86.96
N PRO A 309 23.66 -108.50 86.60
CA PRO A 309 22.87 -109.70 86.93
C PRO A 309 23.33 -110.93 86.13
N ALA A 310 23.62 -110.78 84.83
CA ALA A 310 24.09 -111.87 83.98
C ALA A 310 25.46 -112.43 84.42
N LEU A 311 26.36 -111.57 84.92
CA LEU A 311 27.64 -111.98 85.52
C LEU A 311 27.46 -112.73 86.86
N ARG A 312 26.39 -112.46 87.61
CA ARG A 312 26.06 -113.22 88.83
C ARG A 312 25.54 -114.63 88.51
N GLU A 313 24.68 -114.77 87.49
CA GLU A 313 24.20 -116.09 87.03
C GLU A 313 25.34 -116.96 86.47
N TRP A 314 26.28 -116.37 85.72
CA TRP A 314 27.44 -117.09 85.20
C TRP A 314 28.43 -117.53 86.31
N GLY A 315 28.54 -116.73 87.39
CA GLY A 315 29.36 -117.06 88.57
C GLY A 315 28.82 -118.23 89.40
N GLU A 316 27.51 -118.45 89.43
CA GLU A 316 26.91 -119.60 90.12
C GLU A 316 27.01 -120.90 89.31
N GLN A 317 26.91 -120.83 87.97
CA GLN A 317 27.12 -121.99 87.10
C GLN A 317 28.58 -122.49 87.13
N ASN A 318 29.56 -121.59 87.27
CA ASN A 318 30.98 -121.97 87.37
C ASN A 318 31.35 -122.60 88.73
N LYS A 319 30.65 -122.26 89.82
CA LYS A 319 30.83 -122.94 91.12
C LYS A 319 30.24 -124.37 91.13
N ALA A 320 29.24 -124.66 90.29
CA ALA A 320 28.70 -126.00 90.10
C ALA A 320 29.62 -126.91 89.27
N LEU A 321 30.32 -126.37 88.27
CA LEU A 321 31.30 -127.10 87.44
C LEU A 321 32.63 -127.39 88.16
N ALA A 322 33.03 -126.54 89.12
CA ALA A 322 34.21 -126.78 89.95
C ALA A 322 34.09 -127.98 90.92
N ARG A 323 32.89 -128.53 91.14
CA ARG A 323 32.67 -129.74 91.96
C ARG A 323 32.76 -131.07 91.19
N VAL A 324 32.86 -131.05 89.85
CA VAL A 324 32.85 -132.29 89.03
C VAL A 324 34.23 -132.70 88.52
N ASN A 325 35.24 -131.81 88.53
CA ASN A 325 36.60 -132.11 88.01
C ASN A 325 37.67 -132.45 89.06
N ALA A 326 37.30 -132.72 90.31
CA ALA A 326 38.17 -133.35 91.29
C ALA A 326 38.15 -134.88 91.10
N GLY A 327 38.83 -135.37 90.06
CA GLY A 327 38.83 -136.79 89.78
C GLY A 327 39.57 -137.26 88.53
N LYS A 328 40.80 -136.76 88.26
CA LYS A 328 41.96 -137.58 87.89
C LYS A 328 43.23 -136.74 87.60
N PRO A 329 44.44 -137.28 87.84
CA PRO A 329 45.67 -136.50 87.95
C PRO A 329 46.54 -136.47 86.67
N PHE A 330 47.32 -135.38 86.57
CA PHE A 330 48.72 -135.25 86.09
C PHE A 330 49.11 -135.08 84.60
N PHE A 331 49.88 -133.99 84.37
CA PHE A 331 51.13 -133.80 83.57
C PHE A 331 51.19 -132.92 82.27
N LYS A 332 52.21 -132.03 82.29
CA LYS A 332 53.03 -131.34 81.23
C LYS A 332 52.35 -130.22 80.43
N ALA A 333 52.95 -129.04 80.16
CA ALA A 333 54.33 -128.51 80.26
C ALA A 333 54.30 -127.02 80.64
#